data_AF-A0A1E5GJP0-F1
#
_entry.id   AF-A0A1E5GJP0-F1
#
_cell.length_a   1.000
_cell.length_b   1.000
_cell.length_c   1.000
_cell.angle_alpha   90.00
_cell.angle_beta   90.00
_cell.angle_gamma   90.00
#
_symmetry.space_group_name_H-M   'P 1'
#
loop_
_entity.id
_entity.type
_entity.pdbx_description
1 polymer ?
#
loop_
_entity_poly.entity_id
_entity_poly.type
_entity_poly.pdbx_seq_one_letter_code
_entity_poly.pdbx_strand_id
1 'polypeptide(L)'
;MKNKRLKRQLLICLLYILIPLIIGAVASLWIKLSIFTITAIIYGIMLIFMIPSDVFFSSTLDYSIKSVNPSYKHETPDYIGGTKQQLINFAVVALGLVACLLLIWMN
;
A
#
# COMPACT_ATOMS: atom_id res chain seq x y z
N MET A 1 -19.51 -14.25 13.05
CA MET A 1 -19.03 -13.59 11.80
C MET A 1 -17.72 -12.79 11.95
N LYS A 2 -17.43 -12.14 13.08
CA LYS A 2 -16.18 -11.35 13.29
C LYS A 2 -14.88 -12.12 13.00
N ASN A 3 -14.75 -13.37 13.46
CA ASN A 3 -13.52 -14.17 13.25
C ASN A 3 -13.23 -14.47 11.77
N LYS A 4 -14.25 -14.61 10.91
CA LYS A 4 -14.03 -14.82 9.46
C LYS A 4 -13.42 -13.58 8.79
N ARG A 5 -13.83 -12.37 9.23
CA ARG A 5 -13.30 -11.09 8.72
C ARG A 5 -11.84 -10.88 9.14
N LEU A 6 -11.50 -11.16 10.39
CA LEU A 6 -10.13 -11.05 10.90
C LEU A 6 -9.18 -12.02 10.17
N LYS A 7 -9.57 -13.29 9.98
CA LYS A 7 -8.78 -14.27 9.22
C LYS A 7 -8.50 -13.80 7.80
N ARG A 8 -9.51 -13.22 7.13
CA ARG A 8 -9.34 -12.66 5.77
C ARG A 8 -8.36 -11.48 5.77
N GLN A 9 -8.45 -10.57 6.74
CA GLN A 9 -7.53 -9.42 6.85
C GLN A 9 -6.10 -9.87 7.08
N LEU A 10 -5.89 -10.85 7.97
CA LEU A 10 -4.56 -11.44 8.20
C LEU A 10 -4.00 -12.11 6.95
N LEU A 11 -4.83 -12.85 6.20
CA LEU A 11 -4.42 -13.43 4.92
C LEU A 11 -3.98 -12.38 3.92
N ILE A 12 -4.71 -11.26 3.85
CA ILE A 12 -4.35 -10.14 2.96
C ILE A 12 -3.00 -9.54 3.37
N CYS A 13 -2.79 -9.25 4.67
CA CYS A 13 -1.49 -8.76 5.16
C CYS A 13 -0.35 -9.73 4.88
N LEU A 14 -0.58 -11.04 5.06
CA LEU A 14 0.40 -12.08 4.79
C LEU A 14 0.75 -12.15 3.30
N LEU A 15 -0.24 -11.95 2.41
CA LEU A 15 -0.02 -11.87 0.96
C LEU A 15 0.83 -10.65 0.57
N TYR A 16 0.61 -9.49 1.22
CA TYR A 16 1.41 -8.28 1.01
C TYR A 16 2.89 -8.48 1.35
N ILE A 17 3.22 -9.44 2.21
CA ILE A 17 4.60 -9.78 2.57
C ILE A 17 5.17 -10.85 1.64
N LEU A 18 4.41 -11.92 1.38
CA LEU A 18 4.88 -13.07 0.62
C LEU A 18 5.05 -12.78 -0.87
N ILE A 19 4.13 -12.04 -1.50
CA ILE A 19 4.20 -11.79 -2.94
C ILE A 19 5.48 -11.04 -3.32
N PRO A 20 5.82 -9.89 -2.70
CA PRO A 20 7.04 -9.17 -3.02
C PRO A 20 8.29 -10.01 -2.79
N LEU A 21 8.29 -10.83 -1.73
CA LEU A 21 9.43 -11.69 -1.37
C LEU A 21 9.65 -12.81 -2.39
N ILE A 22 8.57 -13.46 -2.85
CA ILE A 22 8.64 -14.49 -3.90
C ILE A 22 9.11 -13.86 -5.22
N ILE A 23 8.54 -12.71 -5.61
CA ILE A 23 8.94 -12.02 -6.84
C ILE A 23 10.42 -11.61 -6.77
N GLY A 24 10.86 -11.05 -5.64
CA GLY A 24 12.26 -10.67 -5.44
C GLY A 24 13.21 -11.87 -5.50
N ALA A 25 12.84 -13.01 -4.90
CA ALA A 25 13.63 -14.24 -4.95
C ALA A 25 13.71 -14.84 -6.36
N VAL A 26 12.61 -14.81 -7.13
CA VAL A 26 12.63 -15.28 -8.52
C VAL A 26 13.46 -14.34 -9.38
N ALA A 27 13.29 -13.03 -9.24
CA ALA A 27 14.01 -12.03 -10.02
C ALA A 27 15.53 -12.03 -9.73
N SER A 28 15.94 -12.29 -8.49
CA SER A 28 17.37 -12.35 -8.15
C SER A 28 18.12 -13.47 -8.88
N LEU A 29 17.43 -14.57 -9.22
CA LEU A 29 18.04 -15.67 -9.99
C LEU A 29 18.50 -15.21 -11.39
N TRP A 30 17.83 -14.21 -11.97
CA TRP A 30 18.14 -13.68 -13.29
C TRP A 30 19.11 -12.49 -13.24
N ILE A 31 18.94 -11.60 -12.26
CA ILE A 31 19.59 -10.28 -12.24
C ILE A 31 20.91 -10.28 -11.43
N LYS A 32 21.22 -11.36 -10.69
CA LYS A 32 22.40 -11.47 -9.78
C LYS A 32 22.50 -10.33 -8.74
N LEU A 33 21.41 -9.59 -8.51
CA LEU A 33 21.30 -8.62 -7.43
C LEU A 33 20.84 -9.31 -6.15
N SER A 34 21.14 -8.71 -4.99
CA SER A 34 20.61 -9.20 -3.72
C SER A 34 19.08 -9.22 -3.74
N ILE A 35 18.50 -10.32 -3.22
CA ILE A 35 17.05 -10.49 -3.08
C ILE A 35 16.46 -9.27 -2.38
N PHE A 36 17.10 -8.79 -1.31
CA PHE A 36 16.63 -7.67 -0.51
C PHE A 36 16.55 -6.36 -1.28
N THR A 37 17.47 -6.12 -2.23
CA THR A 37 17.47 -4.92 -3.06
C THR A 37 16.29 -4.92 -4.02
N ILE A 38 16.00 -6.06 -4.64
CA ILE A 38 14.85 -6.19 -5.55
C ILE A 38 13.54 -6.09 -4.77
N THR A 39 13.43 -6.75 -3.61
CA THR A 39 12.23 -6.63 -2.77
C THR A 39 12.03 -5.21 -2.25
N ALA A 40 13.10 -4.48 -1.90
CA ALA A 40 13.02 -3.09 -1.49
C ALA A 40 12.46 -2.18 -2.60
N ILE A 41 12.89 -2.39 -3.86
CA ILE A 41 12.35 -1.66 -5.02
C ILE A 41 10.86 -1.95 -5.17
N ILE A 42 10.44 -3.21 -5.08
CA ILE A 42 9.02 -3.60 -5.20
C ILE A 42 8.20 -2.95 -4.09
N TYR A 43 8.65 -3.01 -2.83
CA TYR A 43 7.96 -2.35 -1.72
C TYR A 43 7.89 -0.83 -1.90
N GLY A 44 8.94 -0.20 -2.44
CA GLY A 44 8.95 1.23 -2.76
C GLY A 44 7.88 1.60 -3.78
N ILE A 45 7.77 0.82 -4.86
CA ILE A 45 6.72 0.97 -5.87
C ILE A 45 5.33 0.81 -5.23
N MET A 46 5.13 -0.24 -4.42
CA MET A 46 3.86 -0.48 -3.74
C MET A 46 3.46 0.66 -2.81
N LEU A 47 4.40 1.25 -2.07
CA LEU A 47 4.12 2.40 -1.21
C LEU A 47 3.59 3.59 -2.00
N ILE A 48 4.21 3.90 -3.15
CA ILE A 48 3.77 5.01 -4.00
C ILE A 48 2.31 4.80 -4.44
N PHE A 49 1.96 3.60 -4.88
CA PHE A 49 0.58 3.29 -5.29
C PHE A 49 -0.42 3.18 -4.15
N MET A 50 0.03 2.95 -2.91
CA MET A 50 -0.85 2.88 -1.74
C MET A 50 -1.19 4.23 -1.13
N ILE A 51 -0.46 5.30 -1.49
CA ILE A 51 -0.79 6.66 -1.06
C ILE A 51 -2.08 7.08 -1.76
N PRO A 52 -3.17 7.32 -1.01
CA PRO A 52 -4.41 7.78 -1.62
C PRO A 52 -4.24 9.23 -2.09
N SER A 53 -4.27 9.45 -3.41
CA SER A 53 -4.21 10.78 -4.03
C SER A 53 -5.31 11.70 -3.53
N ASP A 54 -6.49 11.13 -3.26
CA ASP A 54 -7.70 11.90 -3.01
C ASP A 54 -7.72 12.51 -1.60
N VAL A 55 -6.93 11.98 -0.66
CA VAL A 55 -6.86 12.52 0.72
C VAL A 55 -6.18 13.88 0.73
N PHE A 56 -5.22 14.13 -0.17
CA PHE A 56 -4.47 15.39 -0.19
C PHE A 56 -5.14 16.50 -0.99
N PHE A 57 -6.05 16.16 -1.91
CA PHE A 57 -6.67 17.13 -2.82
C PHE A 57 -8.21 17.20 -2.74
N SER A 58 -8.87 16.37 -1.94
CA SER A 58 -10.34 16.30 -1.83
C SER A 58 -11.00 17.65 -1.58
N SER A 59 -10.50 18.44 -0.62
CA SER A 59 -11.12 19.72 -0.26
C SER A 59 -11.04 20.76 -1.38
N THR A 60 -9.93 20.83 -2.10
CA THR A 60 -9.75 21.74 -3.25
C THR A 60 -10.63 21.31 -4.42
N LEU A 61 -10.73 20.00 -4.66
CA LEU A 61 -11.56 19.41 -5.71
C LEU A 61 -13.05 19.66 -5.44
N ASP A 62 -13.50 19.43 -4.21
CA ASP A 62 -14.87 19.71 -3.78
C ASP A 62 -15.23 21.18 -3.88
N TYR A 63 -14.33 22.07 -3.45
CA TYR A 63 -14.55 23.52 -3.55
C TYR A 63 -14.69 23.96 -5.00
N SER A 64 -13.81 23.45 -5.87
CA SER A 64 -13.86 23.73 -7.30
C SER A 64 -15.19 23.27 -7.90
N ILE A 65 -15.62 22.03 -7.64
CA ILE A 65 -16.87 21.48 -8.17
C ILE A 65 -18.09 22.25 -7.62
N LYS A 66 -18.09 22.60 -6.34
CA LYS A 66 -19.19 23.35 -5.72
C LYS A 66 -19.28 24.80 -6.23
N SER A 67 -18.16 25.38 -6.68
CA SER A 67 -18.14 26.72 -7.27
C SER A 67 -18.89 26.81 -8.60
N VAL A 68 -18.88 25.72 -9.39
CA VAL A 68 -19.60 25.63 -10.68
C VAL A 68 -20.96 24.94 -10.56
N ASN A 69 -21.17 24.10 -9.54
CA ASN A 69 -22.45 23.48 -9.25
C ASN A 69 -22.76 23.48 -7.74
N PRO A 70 -23.50 24.48 -7.23
CA PRO A 70 -23.84 24.59 -5.81
C PRO A 70 -24.64 23.41 -5.26
N SER A 71 -25.38 22.71 -6.14
CA SER A 71 -26.20 21.54 -5.80
C SER A 71 -25.39 20.24 -5.73
N TYR A 72 -24.08 20.28 -6.03
CA TYR A 72 -23.21 19.12 -5.92
C TYR A 72 -23.15 18.63 -4.46
N LYS A 73 -23.43 17.34 -4.27
CA LYS A 73 -23.39 16.67 -2.98
C LYS A 73 -22.16 15.79 -2.98
N HIS A 74 -21.30 16.00 -1.99
CA HIS A 74 -20.05 15.27 -1.86
C HIS A 74 -20.30 13.76 -1.87
N GLU A 75 -19.79 13.08 -2.88
CA GLU A 75 -19.74 11.63 -2.92
C GLU A 75 -18.61 11.20 -1.99
N THR A 76 -18.94 10.52 -0.90
CA THR A 76 -17.92 9.98 -0.01
C THR A 76 -17.08 9.00 -0.81
N PRO A 77 -15.74 9.18 -0.88
CA PRO A 77 -14.91 8.29 -1.65
C PRO A 77 -15.15 6.84 -1.20
N ASP A 78 -15.46 5.97 -2.14
CA ASP A 78 -15.58 4.54 -1.90
C ASP A 78 -14.19 3.99 -1.60
N TYR A 79 -13.72 4.16 -0.37
CA TYR A 79 -12.51 3.51 0.12
C TYR A 79 -12.80 2.00 0.17
N ILE A 80 -12.48 1.31 -0.92
CA ILE A 80 -12.53 -0.14 -1.04
C ILE A 80 -11.58 -0.74 0.02
N GLY A 81 -12.10 -0.95 1.23
CA GLY A 81 -11.32 -1.49 2.36
C GLY A 81 -11.46 -0.75 3.69
N GLY A 82 -12.08 0.43 3.74
CA GLY A 82 -12.16 1.23 4.97
C GLY A 82 -10.78 1.79 5.36
N THR A 83 -10.72 3.10 5.59
CA THR A 83 -9.50 3.85 5.93
C THR A 83 -8.56 3.15 6.91
N LYS A 84 -9.08 2.46 7.93
CA LYS A 84 -8.28 1.72 8.92
C LYS A 84 -7.52 0.52 8.35
N GLN A 85 -8.12 -0.29 7.47
CA GLN A 85 -7.43 -1.46 6.92
C GLN A 85 -6.36 -1.04 5.91
N GLN A 86 -6.65 -0.01 5.12
CA GLN A 86 -5.68 0.55 4.18
C GLN A 86 -4.46 1.11 4.92
N LEU A 87 -4.67 1.80 6.05
CA LEU A 87 -3.60 2.23 6.95
C LEU A 87 -2.77 1.06 7.49
N ILE A 88 -3.42 -0.02 7.91
CA ILE A 88 -2.72 -1.23 8.39
C ILE A 88 -1.88 -1.83 7.26
N ASN A 89 -2.45 -2.01 6.08
CA ASN A 89 -1.72 -2.56 4.93
C ASN A 89 -0.53 -1.65 4.57
N PHE A 90 -0.73 -0.33 4.56
CA PHE A 90 0.33 0.66 4.32
C PHE A 90 1.46 0.52 5.35
N ALA A 91 1.11 0.42 6.64
CA ALA A 91 2.08 0.22 7.71
C ALA A 91 2.87 -1.09 7.55
N VAL A 92 2.21 -2.18 7.15
CA VAL A 92 2.89 -3.47 6.88
C VAL A 92 3.89 -3.34 5.74
N VAL A 93 3.50 -2.70 4.62
CA VAL A 93 4.37 -2.48 3.46
C VAL A 93 5.54 -1.55 3.83
N ALA A 94 5.29 -0.48 4.60
CA ALA A 94 6.32 0.43 5.08
C ALA A 94 7.34 -0.26 6.01
N LEU A 95 6.86 -1.07 6.96
CA LEU A 95 7.72 -1.85 7.83
C LEU A 95 8.53 -2.89 7.04
N GLY A 96 7.93 -3.53 6.04
CA GLY A 96 8.61 -4.45 5.12
C GLY A 96 9.75 -3.77 4.36
N LEU A 97 9.52 -2.55 3.85
CA LEU A 97 10.54 -1.73 3.21
C LEU A 97 11.68 -1.39 4.17
N VAL A 98 11.37 -0.88 5.36
CA VAL A 98 12.37 -0.53 6.37
C VAL A 98 13.20 -1.75 6.77
N ALA A 99 12.57 -2.90 6.98
CA ALA A 99 13.27 -4.14 7.26
C ALA A 99 14.21 -4.55 6.10
N CYS A 100 13.78 -4.43 4.84
CA CYS A 100 14.65 -4.69 3.69
C CYS A 100 15.85 -3.74 3.66
N LEU A 101 15.63 -2.44 3.88
CA LEU A 101 16.71 -1.44 3.88
C LEU A 101 17.71 -1.66 5.02
N LEU A 102 17.24 -2.03 6.21
CA LEU A 102 18.10 -2.38 7.35
C LEU A 102 18.93 -3.62 7.03
N LEU A 103 18.32 -4.66 6.44
CA LEU A 103 19.03 -5.87 6.05
C LEU A 103 20.08 -5.60 4.96
N ILE A 104 19.79 -4.71 4.01
CA ILE A 104 20.78 -4.24 3.02
C ILE A 104 21.92 -3.48 3.69
N TRP A 105 21.62 -2.65 4.69
CA TRP A 105 22.66 -1.86 5.37
C TRP A 105 23.57 -2.72 6.26
N MET A 106 23.03 -3.79 6.86
CA MET A 106 23.78 -4.71 7.73
C MET A 106 24.59 -5.77 6.96
N ASN A 107 24.31 -5.97 5.68
CA ASN A 107 24.92 -7.01 4.83
C ASN A 107 25.91 -6.43 3.84
#